data_AF-K1RSV6-F1
#
_entry.id   AF-K1RSV6-F1
#
_cell.length_a   1.000
_cell.length_b   1.000
_cell.length_c   1.000
_cell.angle_alpha   90.00
_cell.angle_beta   90.00
_cell.angle_gamma   90.00
#
_symmetry.space_group_name_H-M   'P 1'
#
loop_
_entity.id
_entity.type
_entity.pdbx_description
1 polymer ?
#
loop_
_entity_poly.entity_id
_entity_poly.type
_entity_poly.pdbx_seq_one_letter_code
_entity_poly.pdbx_strand_id
1 'polypeptide(L)'
;PCEVTAGTIKQGDDLEILNPEWHIATLGDGAKLVMELTFDKGRGYVPAERNKQALIEKNDISTLPVDSIYTPVLKCNYTVENTRVGQITDYDKLTIEVWTDGTTSAQEALSLSARVLTEHLNLFVNLCDEAAETEIMVENDEKGKEKALEMTIEELDLSVRSFNCLKRAGINTVGDLV
;
A
#
# COMPACT_ATOMS: atom_id res chain seq x y z
N PRO A 1 5.40 -44.60 10.17
CA PRO A 1 4.76 -43.28 10.41
C PRO A 1 5.07 -42.29 9.28
N CYS A 2 4.09 -41.49 8.84
CA CYS A 2 4.23 -40.53 7.75
C CYS A 2 3.77 -39.14 8.22
N GLU A 3 4.55 -38.10 7.94
CA GLU A 3 4.15 -36.72 8.21
C GLU A 3 3.41 -36.14 7.00
N VAL A 4 2.27 -35.52 7.26
CA VAL A 4 1.48 -34.80 6.27
C VAL A 4 1.74 -33.32 6.47
N THR A 5 2.33 -32.68 5.46
CA THR A 5 2.59 -31.24 5.42
C THR A 5 1.73 -30.56 4.37
N ALA A 6 1.66 -29.23 4.38
CA ALA A 6 0.94 -28.44 3.37
C ALA A 6 1.48 -28.70 1.95
N GLY A 7 2.77 -28.99 1.78
CA GLY A 7 3.35 -29.37 0.50
C GLY A 7 2.87 -30.72 -0.05
N THR A 8 2.15 -31.52 0.76
CA THR A 8 1.51 -32.78 0.30
C THR A 8 0.14 -32.51 -0.35
N ILE A 9 -0.39 -31.29 -0.23
CA ILE A 9 -1.67 -30.90 -0.83
C ILE A 9 -1.50 -30.83 -2.34
N LYS A 10 -2.43 -31.47 -3.07
CA LYS A 10 -2.52 -31.33 -4.52
C LYS A 10 -3.28 -30.06 -4.85
N GLN A 11 -2.55 -28.99 -5.17
CA GLN A 11 -3.14 -27.70 -5.55
C GLN A 11 -3.53 -27.64 -7.04
N GLY A 12 -4.51 -26.79 -7.36
CA GLY A 12 -4.82 -26.40 -8.74
C GLY A 12 -3.89 -25.28 -9.23
N ASP A 13 -4.04 -24.88 -10.49
CA ASP A 13 -3.22 -23.82 -11.10
C ASP A 13 -3.52 -22.41 -10.54
N ASP A 14 -4.65 -22.26 -9.83
CA ASP A 14 -5.15 -21.02 -9.25
C ASP A 14 -4.81 -20.84 -7.77
N LEU A 15 -4.12 -21.82 -7.17
CA LEU A 15 -3.75 -21.86 -5.76
C LEU A 15 -2.23 -22.04 -5.62
N GLU A 16 -1.62 -21.16 -4.81
CA GLU A 16 -0.21 -21.26 -4.45
C GLU A 16 -0.07 -21.37 -2.93
N ILE A 17 0.62 -22.42 -2.48
CA ILE A 17 0.94 -22.63 -1.06
C ILE A 17 2.32 -22.03 -0.76
N LEU A 18 2.34 -20.94 0.00
CA LEU A 18 3.57 -20.21 0.34
C LEU A 18 4.39 -20.86 1.46
N ASN A 19 3.76 -21.69 2.30
CA ASN A 19 4.40 -22.41 3.40
C ASN A 19 4.20 -23.93 3.25
N PRO A 20 4.97 -24.61 2.39
CA PRO A 20 4.82 -26.04 2.13
C PRO A 20 5.27 -26.94 3.31
N GLU A 21 6.11 -26.44 4.21
CA GLU A 21 6.61 -27.18 5.37
C GLU A 21 5.61 -27.25 6.53
N TRP A 22 4.50 -26.51 6.45
CA TRP A 22 3.51 -26.45 7.51
C TRP A 22 2.97 -27.84 7.88
N HIS A 23 3.14 -28.24 9.14
CA HIS A 23 2.69 -29.53 9.63
C HIS A 23 1.16 -29.56 9.77
N ILE A 24 0.52 -30.58 9.20
CA ILE A 24 -0.93 -30.79 9.28
C ILE A 24 -1.27 -31.96 10.20
N ALA A 25 -0.66 -33.12 9.98
CA ALA A 25 -0.95 -34.33 10.74
C ALA A 25 0.19 -35.34 10.69
N THR A 26 0.20 -36.29 11.64
CA THR A 26 1.08 -37.45 11.64
C THR A 26 0.24 -38.73 11.52
N LEU A 27 0.57 -39.57 10.54
CA LEU A 27 -0.10 -40.85 10.27
C LEU A 27 0.65 -42.00 10.93
N GLY A 28 -0.09 -42.84 11.66
CA GLY A 28 0.39 -44.13 12.16
C GLY A 28 0.57 -45.17 11.05
N ASP A 29 1.18 -46.31 11.37
CA ASP A 29 1.42 -47.37 10.40
C ASP A 29 0.10 -47.97 9.87
N GLY A 30 -0.04 -48.01 8.54
CA GLY A 30 -1.25 -48.48 7.86
C GLY A 30 -2.41 -47.47 7.80
N ALA A 31 -2.26 -46.26 8.36
CA ALA A 31 -3.29 -45.23 8.30
C ALA A 31 -3.35 -44.55 6.92
N LYS A 32 -4.56 -44.13 6.50
CA LYS A 32 -4.80 -43.37 5.27
C LYS A 32 -5.63 -42.13 5.58
N LEU A 33 -5.14 -40.97 5.18
CA LEU A 33 -5.88 -39.70 5.23
C LEU A 33 -6.24 -39.27 3.81
N VAL A 34 -7.52 -38.90 3.63
CA VAL A 34 -8.03 -38.25 2.43
C VAL A 34 -8.86 -37.08 2.91
N MET A 35 -8.55 -35.89 2.41
CA MET A 35 -9.24 -34.66 2.75
C MET A 35 -9.41 -33.82 1.49
N GLU A 36 -10.55 -33.13 1.40
CA GLU A 36 -10.81 -32.11 0.41
C GLU A 36 -10.85 -30.76 1.13
N LEU A 37 -10.16 -29.78 0.56
CA LEU A 37 -10.00 -28.44 1.13
C LEU A 37 -10.62 -27.44 0.16
N THR A 38 -11.45 -26.54 0.69
CA THR A 38 -12.05 -25.45 -0.06
C THR A 38 -11.39 -24.15 0.36
N PHE A 39 -10.79 -23.45 -0.60
CA PHE A 39 -10.21 -22.12 -0.41
C PHE A 39 -11.13 -21.09 -1.05
N ASP A 40 -11.36 -19.98 -0.36
CA ASP A 40 -12.17 -18.86 -0.87
C ASP A 40 -11.40 -17.55 -0.72
N LYS A 41 -11.79 -16.52 -1.48
CA LYS A 41 -11.21 -15.17 -1.39
C LYS A 41 -12.18 -14.30 -0.61
N GLY A 42 -11.77 -13.87 0.58
CA GLY A 42 -12.55 -13.00 1.44
C GLY A 42 -11.79 -11.76 1.88
N ARG A 43 -12.37 -11.07 2.86
CA ARG A 43 -11.75 -9.93 3.56
C ARG A 43 -11.97 -10.07 5.05
N GLY A 44 -10.93 -9.79 5.84
CA GLY A 44 -11.00 -9.83 7.29
C GLY A 44 -11.19 -11.24 7.84
N TYR A 45 -12.10 -11.38 8.79
CA TYR A 45 -12.35 -12.64 9.50
C TYR A 45 -13.81 -13.07 9.31
N VAL A 46 -14.00 -14.35 9.01
CA VAL A 46 -15.31 -14.99 8.93
C VAL A 46 -15.36 -16.15 9.92
N PRO A 47 -16.25 -16.11 10.93
CA PRO A 47 -16.34 -17.18 11.91
C PRO A 47 -16.94 -18.45 11.29
N ALA A 48 -16.57 -19.61 11.85
CA ALA A 48 -17.06 -20.91 11.43
C ALA A 48 -18.61 -21.00 11.41
N GLU A 49 -19.32 -20.36 12.35
CA GLU A 49 -20.79 -20.31 12.37
C GLU A 49 -21.38 -19.68 11.10
N ARG A 50 -20.75 -18.63 10.57
CA ARG A 50 -21.22 -17.98 9.34
C ARG A 50 -20.97 -18.86 8.12
N ASN A 51 -19.83 -19.55 8.09
CA ASN A 51 -19.54 -20.55 7.05
C ASN A 51 -20.53 -21.72 7.11
N LYS A 52 -20.90 -22.17 8.32
CA LYS A 52 -21.91 -23.22 8.53
C LYS A 52 -23.27 -22.83 7.94
N GLN A 53 -23.70 -21.59 8.15
CA GLN A 53 -24.97 -21.11 7.59
C GLN A 53 -24.97 -21.18 6.06
N ALA A 54 -23.88 -20.77 5.41
CA ALA A 54 -23.73 -20.86 3.95
C ALA A 54 -23.71 -22.32 3.44
N LEU A 55 -23.14 -23.26 4.21
CA LEU A 55 -23.16 -24.69 3.87
C LEU A 55 -24.56 -25.30 3.97
N ILE A 56 -25.33 -24.92 5.01
CA ILE A 56 -26.73 -25.34 5.18
C ILE A 56 -27.58 -24.87 3.99
N GLU A 57 -27.41 -23.63 3.56
CA GLU A 57 -28.11 -23.08 2.38
C GLU A 57 -27.76 -23.81 1.09
N LYS A 58 -26.53 -24.30 0.96
CA LYS A 58 -26.05 -25.12 -0.16
C LYS A 58 -26.38 -26.61 -0.02
N ASN A 59 -27.02 -27.01 1.09
CA ASN A 59 -27.35 -28.40 1.42
C ASN A 59 -26.12 -29.34 1.45
N ASP A 60 -24.96 -28.83 1.88
CA ASP A 60 -23.73 -29.59 2.05
C ASP A 60 -23.52 -29.94 3.54
N ILE A 61 -23.75 -31.22 3.87
CA ILE A 61 -23.70 -31.75 5.23
C ILE A 61 -22.34 -32.41 5.53
N SER A 62 -21.55 -32.71 4.49
CA SER A 62 -20.27 -33.42 4.61
C SER A 62 -19.09 -32.51 4.92
N THR A 63 -19.24 -31.21 4.71
CA THR A 63 -18.17 -30.23 4.90
C THR A 63 -18.12 -29.74 6.35
N LEU A 64 -16.93 -29.80 6.96
CA LEU A 64 -16.67 -29.21 8.27
C LEU A 64 -16.36 -27.71 8.10
N PRO A 65 -17.19 -26.79 8.62
CA PRO A 65 -16.87 -25.37 8.59
C PRO A 65 -15.73 -25.05 9.56
N VAL A 66 -14.78 -24.26 9.09
CA VAL A 66 -13.69 -23.70 9.90
C VAL A 66 -13.73 -22.18 9.80
N ASP A 67 -13.05 -21.52 10.73
CA ASP A 67 -12.84 -20.08 10.64
C ASP A 67 -12.00 -19.71 9.41
N SER A 68 -12.36 -18.61 8.75
CA SER A 68 -11.61 -18.11 7.60
C SER A 68 -10.94 -16.79 7.95
N ILE A 69 -9.60 -16.79 7.87
CA ILE A 69 -8.75 -15.64 8.15
C ILE A 69 -8.17 -15.15 6.82
N TYR A 70 -8.63 -13.99 6.35
CA TYR A 70 -8.23 -13.37 5.09
C TYR A 70 -7.33 -12.14 5.33
N THR A 71 -6.55 -12.16 6.41
CA THR A 71 -5.73 -11.04 6.85
C THR A 71 -4.24 -11.37 6.70
N PRO A 72 -3.58 -10.94 5.62
CA PRO A 72 -2.18 -11.26 5.37
C PRO A 72 -1.19 -10.39 6.18
N VAL A 73 -1.68 -9.33 6.84
CA VAL A 73 -0.88 -8.45 7.70
C VAL A 73 -0.98 -8.93 9.15
N LEU A 74 0.14 -9.33 9.73
CA LEU A 74 0.23 -9.86 11.09
C LEU A 74 0.40 -8.77 12.13
N LYS A 75 1.15 -7.72 11.78
CA LYS A 75 1.46 -6.60 12.68
C LYS A 75 1.68 -5.33 11.87
N CYS A 76 1.28 -4.20 12.44
CA CYS A 76 1.61 -2.87 11.94
C CYS A 76 2.02 -2.00 13.13
N ASN A 77 3.07 -1.21 12.94
CA ASN A 77 3.56 -0.24 13.92
C ASN A 77 3.87 1.08 13.20
N TYR A 78 3.77 2.20 13.91
CA TYR A 78 4.17 3.49 13.35
C TYR A 78 4.85 4.35 14.40
N THR A 79 5.76 5.20 13.94
CA THR A 79 6.44 6.22 14.75
C THR A 79 6.47 7.53 13.99
N VAL A 80 6.30 8.62 14.72
CA VAL A 80 6.37 9.99 14.19
C VAL A 80 7.50 10.70 14.94
N GLU A 81 8.43 11.27 14.18
CA GLU A 81 9.57 12.02 14.70
C GLU A 81 9.74 13.33 13.94
N ASN A 82 10.15 14.40 14.63
CA ASN A 82 10.47 15.65 13.96
C ASN A 82 11.67 15.43 13.03
N THR A 83 11.57 15.93 11.81
CA THR A 83 12.64 15.85 10.82
C THR A 83 12.99 17.23 10.27
N ARG A 84 14.27 17.40 9.96
CA ARG A 84 14.76 18.58 9.26
C ARG A 84 14.94 18.24 7.79
N VAL A 85 14.28 18.98 6.92
CA VAL A 85 14.43 18.87 5.46
C VAL A 85 15.14 20.13 4.97
N GLY A 86 16.43 19.99 4.64
CA GLY A 86 17.27 21.13 4.26
C GLY A 86 17.42 22.15 5.40
N GLN A 87 16.89 23.37 5.21
CA GLN A 87 16.93 24.44 6.22
C GLN A 87 15.66 24.50 7.09
N ILE A 88 14.63 23.73 6.75
CA ILE A 88 13.31 23.77 7.39
C ILE A 88 13.23 22.66 8.45
N THR A 89 12.78 23.00 9.67
CA THR A 89 12.83 22.11 10.85
C THR A 89 11.46 21.70 11.38
N ASP A 90 10.36 22.03 10.72
CA ASP A 90 8.98 21.82 11.17
C ASP A 90 8.26 20.66 10.46
N TYR A 91 8.99 19.83 9.71
CA TYR A 91 8.42 18.63 9.11
C TYR A 91 8.37 17.48 10.10
N ASP A 92 7.35 16.62 9.94
CA ASP A 92 7.24 15.33 10.61
C ASP A 92 7.65 14.20 9.65
N LYS A 93 8.45 13.27 10.15
CA LYS A 93 8.76 12.01 9.47
C LYS A 93 7.92 10.89 10.08
N LEU A 94 7.11 10.26 9.24
CA LEU A 94 6.34 9.07 9.56
C LEU A 94 7.09 7.82 9.11
N THR A 95 7.40 6.92 10.04
CA THR A 95 7.95 5.60 9.75
C THR A 95 6.89 4.55 10.09
N ILE A 96 6.50 3.74 9.10
CA ILE A 96 5.52 2.64 9.26
C ILE A 96 6.25 1.32 9.06
N GLU A 97 6.11 0.42 10.03
CA GLU A 97 6.65 -0.94 9.97
C GLU A 97 5.48 -1.93 9.82
N VAL A 98 5.53 -2.76 8.77
CA VAL A 98 4.45 -3.71 8.45
C VAL A 98 5.05 -5.11 8.32
N TRP A 99 4.47 -6.07 9.03
CA TRP A 99 4.84 -7.49 8.95
C TRP A 99 3.71 -8.25 8.27
N THR A 100 4.03 -8.97 7.20
CA THR A 100 3.08 -9.80 6.46
C THR A 100 3.47 -11.27 6.53
N ASP A 101 2.54 -12.15 6.23
CA ASP A 101 2.75 -13.61 6.14
C ASP A 101 3.35 -14.07 4.80
N GLY A 102 3.69 -13.12 3.92
CA GLY A 102 4.23 -13.38 2.59
C GLY A 102 3.19 -13.40 1.46
N THR A 103 1.88 -13.45 1.78
CA THR A 103 0.80 -13.47 0.77
C THR A 103 0.67 -12.14 0.03
N THR A 104 1.05 -11.04 0.67
CA THR A 104 1.17 -9.73 0.04
C THR A 104 2.42 -9.02 0.57
N SER A 105 3.04 -8.19 -0.26
CA SER A 105 4.14 -7.35 0.21
C SER A 105 3.64 -6.23 1.12
N ALA A 106 4.49 -5.77 2.03
CA ALA A 106 4.18 -4.62 2.89
C ALA A 106 3.80 -3.36 2.09
N GLN A 107 4.47 -3.15 0.95
CA GLN A 107 4.22 -2.02 0.07
C GLN A 107 2.82 -2.10 -0.59
N GLU A 108 2.45 -3.26 -1.10
CA GLU A 108 1.12 -3.49 -1.68
C GLU A 108 0.03 -3.35 -0.62
N ALA A 109 0.22 -3.94 0.56
CA ALA A 109 -0.71 -3.82 1.67
C ALA A 109 -0.95 -2.35 2.06
N LEU A 110 0.12 -1.55 2.14
CA LEU A 110 0.03 -0.14 2.49
C LEU A 110 -0.66 0.68 1.38
N SER A 111 -0.33 0.41 0.11
CA SER A 111 -0.95 1.06 -1.05
C SER A 111 -2.45 0.75 -1.15
N LEU A 112 -2.84 -0.50 -0.96
CA LEU A 112 -4.24 -0.90 -0.90
C LEU A 112 -4.98 -0.22 0.26
N SER A 113 -4.34 -0.12 1.43
CA SER A 113 -4.90 0.56 2.59
C SER A 113 -5.12 2.06 2.33
N ALA A 114 -4.14 2.72 1.69
CA ALA A 114 -4.27 4.12 1.28
C ALA A 114 -5.43 4.33 0.30
N ARG A 115 -5.57 3.44 -0.70
CA ARG A 115 -6.71 3.50 -1.64
C ARG A 115 -8.05 3.37 -0.93
N VAL A 116 -8.18 2.41 -0.01
CA VAL A 116 -9.41 2.24 0.79
C VAL A 116 -9.71 3.49 1.61
N LEU A 117 -8.69 4.09 2.23
CA LEU A 117 -8.84 5.34 2.98
C LEU A 117 -9.34 6.48 2.08
N THR A 118 -8.74 6.67 0.90
CA THR A 118 -9.16 7.68 -0.07
C THR A 118 -10.60 7.48 -0.52
N GLU A 119 -11.01 6.23 -0.82
CA GLU A 119 -12.40 5.92 -1.19
C GLU A 119 -13.40 6.35 -0.10
N HIS A 120 -13.06 6.16 1.18
CA HIS A 120 -13.90 6.60 2.28
C HIS A 120 -13.91 8.13 2.43
N LEU A 121 -12.78 8.81 2.23
CA LEU A 121 -12.69 10.26 2.28
C LEU A 121 -13.45 10.94 1.14
N ASN A 122 -13.48 10.33 -0.05
CA ASN A 122 -14.21 10.85 -1.20
C ASN A 122 -15.72 10.98 -0.94
N LEU A 123 -16.29 10.15 -0.05
CA LEU A 123 -17.69 10.30 0.37
C LEU A 123 -17.94 11.65 1.05
N PHE A 124 -16.92 12.22 1.71
CA PHE A 124 -17.01 13.52 2.36
C PHE A 124 -16.74 14.69 1.40
N VAL A 125 -15.81 14.51 0.46
CA VAL A 125 -15.53 15.52 -0.58
C VAL A 125 -16.79 15.79 -1.41
N ASN A 126 -17.53 14.74 -1.74
CA ASN A 126 -18.75 14.84 -2.54
C ASN A 126 -20.00 15.29 -1.76
N LEU A 127 -19.87 15.68 -0.47
CA LEU A 127 -20.97 16.30 0.28
C LEU A 127 -21.24 17.75 -0.14
N CYS A 128 -20.26 18.40 -0.79
CA CYS A 128 -20.34 19.78 -1.23
C CYS A 128 -19.77 19.90 -2.65
N ASP A 129 -20.64 20.09 -3.64
CA ASP A 129 -20.25 20.19 -5.07
C ASP A 129 -19.24 21.33 -5.32
N GLU A 130 -19.31 22.42 -4.53
CA GLU A 130 -18.39 23.55 -4.58
C GLU A 130 -16.97 23.20 -4.09
N ALA A 131 -16.84 22.25 -3.15
CA ALA A 131 -15.56 21.77 -2.64
C ALA A 131 -14.89 20.77 -3.60
N ALA A 132 -15.67 20.06 -4.42
CA ALA A 132 -15.15 19.09 -5.39
C ALA A 132 -14.48 19.75 -6.61
N GLU A 133 -14.92 20.96 -7.00
CA GLU A 133 -14.31 21.76 -8.08
C GLU A 133 -13.16 22.66 -7.60
N THR A 134 -12.95 22.79 -6.29
CA THR A 134 -11.85 23.56 -5.73
C THR A 134 -10.56 22.75 -5.86
N GLU A 135 -9.69 23.12 -6.81
CA GLU A 135 -8.35 22.55 -6.89
C GLU A 135 -7.60 22.80 -5.57
N ILE A 136 -7.27 21.72 -4.86
CA ILE A 136 -6.30 21.78 -3.77
C ILE A 136 -4.97 22.19 -4.43
N MET A 137 -4.57 23.45 -4.27
CA MET A 137 -3.22 23.87 -4.61
C MET A 137 -2.26 23.06 -3.74
N VAL A 138 -1.74 21.97 -4.28
CA VAL A 138 -0.58 21.30 -3.71
C VAL A 138 0.55 22.31 -3.88
N GLU A 139 0.93 22.98 -2.79
CA GLU A 139 2.18 23.74 -2.72
C GLU A 139 3.35 22.77 -2.90
N ASN A 140 3.63 22.40 -4.14
CA ASN A 140 4.93 21.89 -4.53
C ASN A 140 5.87 23.10 -4.60
N ASP A 141 6.32 23.58 -3.44
CA ASP A 141 7.27 24.69 -3.31
C ASP A 141 8.62 24.40 -4.02
N GLU A 142 8.87 23.15 -4.42
CA GLU A 142 10.05 22.74 -5.19
C GLU A 142 9.97 23.13 -6.67
N LYS A 143 8.78 23.05 -7.30
CA LYS A 143 8.63 23.44 -8.73
C LYS A 143 8.78 24.94 -8.95
N GLY A 144 8.42 25.75 -7.95
CA GLY A 144 8.57 27.21 -8.01
C GLY A 144 10.04 27.64 -8.05
N LYS A 145 10.91 26.97 -7.27
CA LYS A 145 12.35 27.26 -7.23
C LYS A 145 13.07 26.81 -8.50
N GLU A 146 12.76 25.62 -9.01
CA GLU A 146 13.35 25.11 -10.26
C GLU A 146 12.96 26.01 -11.44
N LYS A 147 11.68 26.40 -11.53
CA LYS A 147 11.21 27.33 -12.57
C LYS A 147 11.79 28.74 -12.45
N ALA A 148 12.06 29.22 -11.22
CA ALA A 148 12.69 30.52 -11.01
C ALA A 148 14.17 30.53 -11.43
N LEU A 149 14.89 29.41 -11.28
CA LEU A 149 16.29 29.26 -11.69
C LEU A 149 16.45 29.17 -13.22
N GLU A 150 15.48 28.56 -13.91
CA GLU A 150 15.42 28.48 -15.38
C GLU A 150 15.00 29.78 -16.07
N MET A 151 14.46 30.74 -15.31
CA MET A 151 14.01 32.02 -15.84
C MET A 151 15.18 32.81 -16.46
N THR A 152 14.97 33.36 -17.65
CA THR A 152 16.01 34.11 -18.36
C THR A 152 16.14 35.52 -17.80
N ILE A 153 17.33 36.11 -17.90
CA ILE A 153 17.52 37.52 -17.50
C ILE A 153 16.73 38.51 -18.37
N GLU A 154 16.16 38.06 -19.49
CA GLU A 154 15.29 38.83 -20.40
C GLU A 154 13.86 38.95 -19.86
N GLU A 155 13.41 37.98 -19.06
CA GLU A 155 12.10 37.97 -18.40
C GLU A 155 12.12 38.75 -17.08
N LEU A 156 13.31 39.05 -16.56
CA LEU A 156 13.49 39.99 -15.46
C LEU A 156 13.36 41.41 -16.01
N ASP A 157 12.44 42.20 -15.46
CA ASP A 157 12.20 43.60 -15.83
C ASP A 157 13.32 44.53 -15.31
N LEU A 158 14.56 44.26 -15.76
CA LEU A 158 15.78 44.93 -15.37
C LEU A 158 16.00 46.20 -16.20
N SER A 159 16.73 47.15 -15.61
CA SER A 159 17.19 48.31 -16.35
C SER A 159 18.10 47.91 -17.52
N VAL A 160 18.03 48.66 -18.63
CA VAL A 160 18.83 48.44 -19.85
C VAL A 160 20.33 48.33 -19.57
N ARG A 161 20.83 49.03 -18.54
CA ARG A 161 22.24 48.94 -18.12
C ARG A 161 22.54 47.61 -17.43
N SER A 162 21.71 47.21 -16.48
CA SER A 162 21.87 45.94 -15.74
C SER A 162 21.80 44.73 -16.68
N PHE A 163 20.84 44.74 -17.60
CA PHE A 163 20.68 43.69 -18.61
C PHE A 163 21.92 43.50 -19.47
N ASN A 164 22.47 44.60 -20.03
CA ASN A 164 23.64 44.54 -20.88
C ASN A 164 24.93 44.15 -20.14
N CYS A 165 25.04 44.50 -18.85
CA CYS A 165 26.15 44.05 -18.01
C CYS A 165 26.11 42.53 -17.79
N LEU A 166 24.94 41.98 -17.46
CA LEU A 166 24.77 40.54 -17.21
C LEU A 166 25.00 39.72 -18.49
N LYS A 167 24.44 40.17 -19.62
CA LYS A 167 24.63 39.51 -20.93
C LYS A 167 26.08 39.52 -21.39
N ARG A 168 26.85 40.58 -21.11
CA ARG A 168 28.30 40.63 -21.38
C ARG A 168 29.13 39.74 -20.46
N ALA A 169 28.65 39.52 -19.24
CA ALA A 169 29.29 38.61 -18.29
C ALA A 169 29.01 37.12 -18.59
N GLY A 170 28.19 36.82 -19.61
CA GLY A 170 27.83 35.44 -19.98
C GLY A 170 26.76 34.82 -19.09
N ILE A 171 26.08 35.62 -18.26
CA ILE A 171 24.98 35.21 -17.38
C ILE A 171 23.69 35.31 -18.17
N ASN A 172 23.00 34.19 -18.39
CA ASN A 172 21.79 34.14 -19.22
C ASN A 172 20.53 33.77 -18.42
N THR A 173 20.71 33.08 -17.29
CA THR A 173 19.62 32.62 -16.42
C THR A 173 19.78 33.14 -14.99
N VAL A 174 18.71 33.11 -14.20
CA VAL A 174 18.79 33.37 -12.75
C VAL A 174 19.66 32.34 -12.04
N GLY A 175 19.69 31.10 -12.54
CA GLY A 175 20.57 30.03 -12.02
C GLY A 175 22.06 30.37 -12.13
N ASP A 176 22.48 31.14 -13.13
CA ASP A 176 23.88 31.56 -13.31
C ASP A 176 24.35 32.60 -12.26
N LEU A 177 23.44 33.16 -11.46
CA LEU A 177 23.71 34.17 -10.42
C LEU A 177 23.92 33.59 -9.02
N VAL A 178 23.69 32.29 -8.83
CA VAL A 178 23.77 31.59 -7.52
C VAL A 178 25.01 30.73 -7.43
#